data_AF-A0A956RFM7-F1
#
_entry.id   AF-A0A956RFM7-F1
#
_cell.length_a   1.000
_cell.length_b   1.000
_cell.length_c   1.000
_cell.angle_alpha   90.00
_cell.angle_beta   90.00
_cell.angle_gamma   90.00
#
_symmetry.space_group_name_H-M   'P 1'
#
loop_
_entity.id
_entity.type
_entity.pdbx_description
1 polymer ?
#
loop_
_entity_poly.entity_id
_entity_poly.type
_entity_poly.pdbx_seq_one_letter_code
_entity_poly.pdbx_strand_id
1 'polypeptide(L)'
;GPDAEPVVETEFSRSFSPPARSDDWTEQLELPKTVKYTVRFGGSLVRVANLFKIFHHEIQALNPGVDPERELPPGTKVVVYKGEGVSGEGGESVDFAGAGSISDPGGIPMVEGPGRIPKATPWKTFAVAETVAALDLALRRWAKRPGAQKVLVGNLSQRGGGRLKPHSTHQSGRDVDIGYIQKWDGKEELNWRTMNAQNLDPGETWALLQTFVGTGAVEVIFIDRALQKLLFDYARAQGVTEAALEPWMEYPQRTGEGAPMIQHVAGHDDHIHVRFQCPPGHTRCKSRERD
;
A
#
# COMPACT_ATOMS: atom_id res chain seq x y z
N GLY A 1 45.97 10.37 14.83
CA GLY A 1 44.97 11.40 15.12
C GLY A 1 43.62 10.75 14.91
N PRO A 2 42.87 10.48 15.97
CA PRO A 2 41.54 9.86 15.89
C PRO A 2 40.50 11.00 15.87
N ASP A 3 39.39 10.99 15.16
CA ASP A 3 38.58 9.92 14.62
C ASP A 3 38.03 10.36 13.26
N ALA A 4 38.27 9.58 12.21
CA ALA A 4 37.40 9.61 11.05
C ALA A 4 36.15 8.84 11.45
N GLU A 5 35.02 9.54 11.60
CA GLU A 5 33.73 8.88 11.80
C GLU A 5 33.51 7.84 10.70
N PRO A 6 33.00 6.65 11.04
CA PRO A 6 32.73 5.64 10.04
C PRO A 6 31.65 6.18 9.11
N VAL A 7 32.00 6.30 7.83
CA VAL A 7 31.05 6.48 6.74
C VAL A 7 29.97 5.42 6.93
N VAL A 8 28.74 5.86 7.16
CA VAL A 8 27.54 5.02 7.26
C VAL A 8 27.62 4.00 6.15
N GLU A 9 27.80 2.72 6.49
CA GLU A 9 27.64 1.63 5.53
C GLU A 9 26.26 1.82 4.90
N THR A 10 26.24 2.24 3.64
CA THR A 10 25.00 2.33 2.89
C THR A 10 24.36 0.95 2.95
N GLU A 11 23.12 0.87 3.43
CA GLU A 11 22.32 -0.36 3.59
C GLU A 11 22.19 -1.20 2.31
N PHE A 12 22.76 -0.74 1.20
CA PHE A 12 22.93 -1.44 -0.06
C PHE A 12 23.74 -2.75 0.03
N SER A 13 24.63 -2.91 1.01
CA SER A 13 25.55 -4.07 1.08
C SER A 13 24.96 -5.34 1.70
N ARG A 14 23.81 -5.25 2.37
CA ARG A 14 23.08 -6.45 2.78
C ARG A 14 22.19 -6.81 1.61
N SER A 15 22.57 -7.85 0.88
CA SER A 15 21.71 -8.57 -0.06
C SER A 15 20.49 -9.10 0.69
N PHE A 16 19.53 -8.22 0.95
CA PHE A 16 18.26 -8.55 1.56
C PHE A 16 17.49 -9.31 0.48
N SER A 17 17.47 -10.63 0.55
CA SER A 17 16.52 -11.42 -0.23
C SER A 17 15.12 -11.13 0.31
N PRO A 18 14.08 -11.12 -0.54
CA PRO A 18 12.71 -11.07 -0.05
C PRO A 18 12.50 -12.21 0.96
N PRO A 19 11.89 -11.94 2.12
CA PRO A 19 11.68 -12.98 3.11
C PRO A 19 10.75 -14.06 2.55
N ALA A 20 10.96 -15.30 3.00
CA ALA A 20 9.97 -16.34 2.78
C ALA A 20 8.63 -15.92 3.40
N ARG A 21 7.53 -16.45 2.86
CA ARG A 21 6.21 -16.28 3.49
C ARG A 21 6.24 -16.86 4.89
N SER A 22 5.73 -16.12 5.86
CA SER A 22 5.61 -16.49 7.25
C SER A 22 4.25 -16.05 7.76
N ASP A 23 3.76 -16.66 8.83
CA ASP A 23 2.51 -16.24 9.50
C ASP A 23 2.75 -15.18 10.58
N ASP A 24 4.02 -14.83 10.87
CA ASP A 24 4.40 -13.89 11.93
C ASP A 24 4.41 -12.41 11.48
N TRP A 25 4.16 -12.12 10.21
CA TRP A 25 4.24 -10.75 9.67
C TRP A 25 3.26 -9.77 10.33
N THR A 26 2.21 -10.29 10.98
CA THR A 26 1.22 -9.50 11.73
C THR A 26 1.65 -9.18 13.15
N GLU A 27 2.67 -9.83 13.72
CA GLU A 27 3.09 -9.64 15.12
C GLU A 27 3.56 -8.21 15.42
N GLN A 28 4.12 -7.53 14.42
CA GLN A 28 4.57 -6.13 14.52
C GLN A 28 3.47 -5.10 14.19
N LEU A 29 2.26 -5.54 13.84
CA LEU A 29 1.20 -4.64 13.39
C LEU A 29 0.37 -4.13 14.57
N GLU A 30 0.17 -2.81 14.58
CA GLU A 30 -0.85 -2.18 15.40
C GLU A 30 -2.10 -1.97 14.55
N LEU A 31 -3.13 -2.81 14.76
CA LEU A 31 -4.39 -2.68 14.03
C LEU A 31 -5.11 -1.38 14.42
N PRO A 32 -5.55 -0.57 13.45
CA PRO A 32 -6.15 0.72 13.73
C PRO A 32 -7.57 0.57 14.30
N LYS A 33 -7.72 0.86 15.60
CA LYS A 33 -9.01 0.81 16.30
C LYS A 33 -9.97 1.94 15.92
N THR A 34 -9.44 3.04 15.39
CA THR A 34 -10.22 4.20 14.99
C THR A 34 -9.55 4.86 13.79
N VAL A 35 -10.32 5.13 12.74
CA VAL A 35 -9.83 5.85 11.57
C VAL A 35 -10.54 7.20 11.49
N LYS A 36 -9.73 8.25 11.34
CA LYS A 36 -10.20 9.62 11.16
C LYS A 36 -9.91 10.09 9.73
N TYR A 37 -10.88 10.75 9.13
CA TYR A 37 -10.77 11.45 7.86
C TYR A 37 -10.65 12.96 8.10
N THR A 38 -9.74 13.62 7.38
CA THR A 38 -9.65 15.08 7.35
C THR A 38 -10.48 15.64 6.22
N VAL A 39 -11.50 16.43 6.55
CA VAL A 39 -12.31 17.16 5.58
C VAL A 39 -11.41 18.07 4.73
N ARG A 40 -11.36 17.87 3.41
CA ARG A 40 -10.43 18.60 2.52
C ARG A 40 -10.96 19.94 2.02
N PHE A 41 -12.24 20.01 1.62
CA PHE A 41 -12.83 21.17 0.94
C PHE A 41 -14.11 21.68 1.64
N GLY A 42 -14.22 21.43 2.95
CA GLY A 42 -15.46 21.62 3.69
C GLY A 42 -16.51 20.52 3.42
N GLY A 43 -17.60 20.49 4.19
CA GLY A 43 -18.68 19.54 4.01
C GLY A 43 -19.56 19.35 5.23
N SER A 44 -20.16 18.18 5.38
CA SER A 44 -20.97 17.76 6.54
C SER A 44 -20.69 16.28 6.81
N LEU A 45 -21.17 15.73 7.94
CA LEU A 45 -21.06 14.29 8.18
C LEU A 45 -21.76 13.48 7.08
N VAL A 46 -22.93 13.95 6.62
CA VAL A 46 -23.65 13.33 5.50
C VAL A 46 -22.78 13.27 4.24
N ARG A 47 -22.07 14.35 3.91
CA ARG A 47 -21.15 14.36 2.76
C ARG A 47 -19.98 13.41 2.96
N VAL A 48 -19.41 13.34 4.16
CA VAL A 48 -18.34 12.37 4.47
C VAL A 48 -18.83 10.93 4.35
N ALA A 49 -20.03 10.62 4.85
CA ALA A 49 -20.62 9.28 4.71
C ALA A 49 -20.76 8.87 3.24
N ASN A 50 -21.23 9.79 2.39
CA ASN A 50 -21.36 9.56 0.95
C ASN A 50 -20.01 9.32 0.26
N LEU A 51 -18.94 10.03 0.69
CA LEU A 51 -17.58 9.82 0.15
C LEU A 51 -17.05 8.42 0.43
N PHE A 52 -17.34 7.89 1.62
CA PHE A 52 -16.94 6.54 2.05
C PHE A 52 -17.95 5.45 1.70
N LYS A 53 -19.15 5.83 1.18
CA LYS A 53 -20.30 4.92 0.99
C LYS A 53 -20.66 4.13 2.26
N ILE A 54 -20.62 4.79 3.41
CA ILE A 54 -21.17 4.27 4.67
C ILE A 54 -22.53 4.90 4.95
N PHE A 55 -23.34 4.27 5.79
CA PHE A 55 -24.67 4.78 6.07
C PHE A 55 -24.62 6.07 6.89
N HIS A 56 -25.60 6.96 6.71
CA HIS A 56 -25.66 8.22 7.45
C HIS A 56 -25.80 7.98 8.95
N HIS A 57 -26.63 7.01 9.37
CA HIS A 57 -26.76 6.66 10.78
C HIS A 57 -25.44 6.11 11.38
N GLU A 58 -24.63 5.42 10.57
CA GLU A 58 -23.33 4.90 10.99
C GLU A 58 -22.35 6.05 11.28
N ILE A 59 -22.21 7.02 10.36
CA ILE A 59 -21.30 8.14 10.61
C ILE A 59 -21.75 9.04 11.78
N GLN A 60 -23.06 9.12 12.01
CA GLN A 60 -23.63 9.85 13.15
C GLN A 60 -23.29 9.15 14.46
N ALA A 61 -23.45 7.83 14.52
CA ALA A 61 -23.06 7.02 15.67
C ALA A 61 -21.54 7.12 15.96
N LEU A 62 -20.71 7.21 14.91
CA LEU A 62 -19.26 7.39 15.03
C LEU A 62 -18.86 8.78 15.56
N ASN A 63 -19.71 9.80 15.41
CA ASN A 63 -19.41 11.19 15.77
C ASN A 63 -20.54 11.79 16.64
N PRO A 64 -20.75 11.28 17.87
CA PRO A 64 -21.85 11.70 18.72
C PRO A 64 -21.76 13.19 19.07
N GLY A 65 -22.92 13.87 19.12
CA GLY A 65 -23.01 15.30 19.45
C GLY A 65 -22.68 16.25 18.29
N VAL A 66 -22.37 15.74 17.10
CA VAL A 66 -22.19 16.54 15.89
C VAL A 66 -23.47 16.44 15.05
N ASP A 67 -24.08 17.60 14.77
CA ASP A 67 -25.22 17.68 13.84
C ASP A 67 -24.78 17.16 12.45
N PRO A 68 -25.49 16.18 11.86
CA PRO A 68 -25.07 15.53 10.62
C PRO A 68 -24.97 16.46 9.41
N GLU A 69 -25.78 17.53 9.39
CA GLU A 69 -25.87 18.50 8.29
C GLU A 69 -25.07 19.77 8.55
N ARG A 70 -24.54 19.93 9.76
CA ARG A 70 -23.69 21.06 10.11
C ARG A 70 -22.49 21.17 9.17
N GLU A 71 -22.21 22.39 8.74
CA GLU A 71 -21.02 22.70 7.97
C GLU A 71 -19.75 22.47 8.80
N LEU A 72 -18.87 21.62 8.27
CA LEU A 72 -17.56 21.28 8.79
C LEU A 72 -16.50 21.96 7.93
N PRO A 73 -15.65 22.84 8.48
CA PRO A 73 -14.60 23.49 7.71
C PRO A 73 -13.50 22.50 7.27
N PRO A 74 -12.71 22.83 6.23
CA PRO A 74 -11.48 22.12 5.91
C PRO A 74 -10.59 21.91 7.14
N GLY A 75 -9.95 20.75 7.25
CA GLY A 75 -9.12 20.36 8.39
C GLY A 75 -9.87 19.66 9.53
N THR A 76 -11.21 19.71 9.53
CA THR A 76 -12.02 19.00 10.53
C THR A 76 -11.76 17.50 10.47
N LYS A 77 -11.52 16.87 11.63
CA LYS A 77 -11.34 15.41 11.75
C LYS A 77 -12.68 14.74 12.05
N VAL A 78 -13.09 13.84 11.18
CA VAL A 78 -14.32 13.03 11.32
C VAL A 78 -13.94 11.57 11.52
N VAL A 79 -14.53 10.90 12.51
CA VAL A 79 -14.34 9.46 12.69
C VAL A 79 -15.15 8.72 11.62
N VAL A 80 -14.50 7.91 10.80
CA VAL A 80 -15.12 7.17 9.69
C VAL A 80 -15.08 5.66 9.89
N TYR A 81 -14.39 5.21 10.93
CA TYR A 81 -14.40 3.84 11.38
C TYR A 81 -14.01 3.78 12.86
N LYS A 82 -14.65 2.89 13.60
CA LYS A 82 -14.29 2.51 14.96
C LYS A 82 -14.52 1.02 15.09
N GLY A 83 -13.46 0.26 15.37
CA GLY A 83 -13.57 -1.18 15.55
C GLY A 83 -14.35 -1.51 16.83
N GLU A 84 -15.07 -2.62 16.81
CA GLU A 84 -15.73 -3.18 17.99
C GLU A 84 -14.77 -4.11 18.76
N GLY A 85 -14.90 -4.18 20.09
CA GLY A 85 -14.08 -5.05 20.93
C GLY A 85 -12.62 -4.62 21.13
N VAL A 86 -11.80 -5.55 21.63
CA VAL A 86 -10.39 -5.30 22.00
C VAL A 86 -9.45 -5.38 20.79
N SER A 87 -9.84 -6.16 19.78
CA SER A 87 -9.06 -6.46 18.57
C SER A 87 -9.22 -5.43 17.45
N GLY A 88 -10.33 -4.69 17.41
CA GLY A 88 -10.57 -3.72 16.33
C GLY A 88 -10.72 -4.37 14.96
N GLU A 89 -11.20 -5.61 14.92
CA GLU A 89 -11.27 -6.43 13.71
C GLU A 89 -12.33 -5.90 12.74
N GLY A 90 -11.93 -5.74 11.48
CA GLY A 90 -12.85 -5.63 10.35
C GLY A 90 -13.27 -7.01 9.85
N GLY A 91 -13.81 -7.06 8.64
CA GLY A 91 -14.08 -8.31 7.95
C GLY A 91 -12.82 -9.03 7.48
N GLU A 92 -12.97 -10.33 7.25
CA GLU A 92 -11.92 -11.21 6.73
C GLU A 92 -11.77 -11.10 5.21
N SER A 93 -10.56 -11.35 4.71
CA SER A 93 -10.33 -11.56 3.27
C SER A 93 -10.88 -12.93 2.86
N VAL A 94 -11.72 -12.96 1.83
CA VAL A 94 -12.36 -14.17 1.32
C VAL A 94 -11.90 -14.42 -0.13
N ASP A 95 -11.51 -15.67 -0.41
CA ASP A 95 -11.05 -16.17 -1.71
C ASP A 95 -9.88 -15.37 -2.30
N PHE A 96 -9.79 -15.31 -3.63
CA PHE A 96 -8.68 -14.74 -4.38
C PHE A 96 -8.86 -13.24 -4.60
N ALA A 97 -7.75 -12.51 -4.72
CA ALA A 97 -7.75 -11.07 -5.00
C ALA A 97 -8.54 -10.64 -6.24
N GLY A 98 -8.69 -11.51 -7.25
CA GLY A 98 -9.45 -11.26 -8.48
C GLY A 98 -10.87 -11.83 -8.54
N ALA A 99 -11.29 -12.54 -7.50
CA ALA A 99 -12.60 -13.20 -7.43
C ALA A 99 -12.97 -13.45 -5.96
N GLY A 100 -12.91 -12.38 -5.17
CA GLY A 100 -13.01 -12.46 -3.71
C GLY A 100 -13.83 -11.32 -3.13
N SER A 101 -13.90 -11.28 -1.82
CA SER A 101 -14.64 -10.27 -1.07
C SER A 101 -13.99 -10.00 0.28
N ILE A 102 -14.53 -9.03 1.00
CA ILE A 102 -14.27 -8.85 2.43
C ILE A 102 -15.57 -9.23 3.14
N SER A 103 -15.51 -10.13 4.14
CA SER A 103 -16.71 -10.55 4.87
C SER A 103 -17.31 -9.39 5.67
N ASP A 104 -18.55 -9.55 6.14
CA ASP A 104 -19.11 -8.61 7.12
C ASP A 104 -18.20 -8.52 8.37
N PRO A 105 -18.07 -7.33 9.01
CA PRO A 105 -18.75 -6.05 8.68
C PRO A 105 -18.13 -5.27 7.51
N GLY A 106 -17.15 -5.84 6.81
CA GLY A 106 -16.41 -5.23 5.72
C GLY A 106 -15.03 -4.73 6.15
N GLY A 107 -14.26 -4.26 5.17
CA GLY A 107 -12.93 -3.70 5.39
C GLY A 107 -12.99 -2.38 6.16
N ILE A 108 -11.80 -1.93 6.54
CA ILE A 108 -11.57 -0.67 7.22
C ILE A 108 -10.95 0.34 6.25
N PRO A 109 -11.25 1.64 6.37
CA PRO A 109 -10.65 2.65 5.51
C PRO A 109 -9.16 2.84 5.85
N MET A 110 -8.35 3.11 4.83
CA MET A 110 -6.95 3.45 4.99
C MET A 110 -6.77 4.64 5.95
N VAL A 111 -5.81 4.52 6.86
CA VAL A 111 -5.46 5.59 7.79
C VAL A 111 -4.72 6.74 7.10
N GLU A 112 -5.03 7.97 7.52
CA GLU A 112 -4.20 9.13 7.16
C GLU A 112 -2.88 9.13 7.95
N GLY A 113 -1.84 9.77 7.44
CA GLY A 113 -0.56 9.84 8.13
C GLY A 113 0.62 10.19 7.23
N PRO A 114 1.86 10.11 7.76
CA PRO A 114 3.06 10.56 7.06
C PRO A 114 3.43 9.65 5.89
N GLY A 115 4.28 10.16 4.99
CA GLY A 115 4.81 9.38 3.87
C GLY A 115 3.85 9.17 2.70
N ARG A 116 2.61 9.67 2.77
CA ARG A 116 1.57 9.42 1.75
C ARG A 116 0.79 10.65 1.31
N ILE A 117 0.31 10.59 0.07
CA ILE A 117 -0.71 11.48 -0.51
C ILE A 117 -1.84 10.58 -1.03
N PRO A 118 -3.02 10.56 -0.38
CA PRO A 118 -4.14 9.75 -0.86
C PRO A 118 -4.76 10.39 -2.11
N LYS A 119 -4.74 9.65 -3.22
CA LYS A 119 -5.28 10.02 -4.53
C LYS A 119 -6.54 9.23 -4.92
N ALA A 120 -6.84 8.12 -4.25
CA ALA A 120 -8.10 7.40 -4.45
C ALA A 120 -9.31 8.14 -3.87
N THR A 121 -10.48 7.84 -4.45
CA THR A 121 -11.78 8.23 -3.86
C THR A 121 -12.01 7.43 -2.56
N PRO A 122 -12.51 8.02 -1.47
CA PRO A 122 -12.53 7.35 -0.16
C PRO A 122 -13.26 6.00 -0.12
N TRP A 123 -14.33 5.81 -0.90
CA TRP A 123 -15.01 4.51 -0.99
C TRP A 123 -14.18 3.38 -1.62
N LYS A 124 -13.02 3.69 -2.22
CA LYS A 124 -12.07 2.73 -2.78
C LYS A 124 -10.84 2.53 -1.89
N THR A 125 -10.84 3.04 -0.66
CA THR A 125 -9.69 2.95 0.25
C THR A 125 -9.91 1.94 1.37
N PHE A 126 -10.81 0.97 1.20
CA PHE A 126 -11.07 -0.05 2.21
C PHE A 126 -10.17 -1.27 2.01
N ALA A 127 -9.76 -1.92 3.09
CA ALA A 127 -9.03 -3.18 3.05
C ALA A 127 -9.21 -3.93 4.38
N VAL A 128 -8.72 -5.17 4.47
CA VAL A 128 -8.67 -5.85 5.77
C VAL A 128 -7.70 -5.13 6.72
N ALA A 129 -7.92 -5.29 8.03
CA ALA A 129 -7.23 -4.48 9.05
C ALA A 129 -5.70 -4.60 8.97
N GLU A 130 -5.20 -5.79 8.70
CA GLU A 130 -3.78 -6.11 8.60
C GLU A 130 -3.14 -5.48 7.36
N THR A 131 -3.88 -5.42 6.25
CA THR A 131 -3.42 -4.73 5.03
C THR A 131 -3.29 -3.24 5.29
N VAL A 132 -4.28 -2.62 5.94
CA VAL A 132 -4.19 -1.18 6.29
C VAL A 132 -3.05 -0.93 7.27
N ALA A 133 -2.86 -1.79 8.27
CA ALA A 133 -1.78 -1.65 9.25
C ALA A 133 -0.39 -1.84 8.62
N ALA A 134 -0.22 -2.83 7.73
CA ALA A 134 1.05 -3.07 7.03
C ALA A 134 1.39 -1.94 6.04
N LEU A 135 0.40 -1.46 5.29
CA LEU A 135 0.55 -0.28 4.44
C LEU A 135 0.98 0.95 5.26
N ASP A 136 0.34 1.18 6.39
CA ASP A 136 0.68 2.28 7.28
C ASP A 136 2.08 2.14 7.88
N LEU A 137 2.47 0.95 8.32
CA LEU A 137 3.81 0.65 8.81
C LEU A 137 4.88 0.95 7.74
N ALA A 138 4.70 0.45 6.51
CA ALA A 138 5.62 0.69 5.39
C ALA A 138 5.78 2.18 5.12
N LEU A 139 4.66 2.92 5.04
CA LEU A 139 4.66 4.35 4.72
C LEU A 139 5.21 5.22 5.86
N ARG A 140 5.00 4.81 7.13
CA ARG A 140 5.65 5.45 8.29
C ARG A 140 7.16 5.20 8.31
N ARG A 141 7.62 3.99 7.98
CA ARG A 141 9.06 3.68 7.83
C ARG A 141 9.68 4.51 6.72
N TRP A 142 9.02 4.54 5.56
CA TRP A 142 9.44 5.36 4.43
C TRP A 142 9.58 6.84 4.78
N ALA A 143 8.59 7.41 5.47
CA ALA A 143 8.56 8.82 5.85
C ALA A 143 9.70 9.25 6.80
N LYS A 144 10.35 8.29 7.49
CA LYS A 144 11.48 8.58 8.38
C LYS A 144 12.79 8.75 7.61
N ARG A 145 12.87 8.35 6.34
CA ARG A 145 14.07 8.54 5.52
C ARG A 145 14.25 10.03 5.21
N PRO A 146 15.48 10.58 5.35
CA PRO A 146 15.74 11.98 4.99
C PRO A 146 15.39 12.26 3.52
N GLY A 147 14.63 13.33 3.28
CA GLY A 147 14.26 13.73 1.91
C GLY A 147 13.24 12.83 1.21
N ALA A 148 12.62 11.86 1.90
CA ALA A 148 11.67 10.93 1.30
C ALA A 148 10.50 11.65 0.61
N GLN A 149 10.35 11.44 -0.69
CA GLN A 149 9.18 11.89 -1.45
C GLN A 149 7.92 11.19 -0.92
N LYS A 150 6.82 11.92 -0.73
CA LYS A 150 5.56 11.28 -0.33
C LYS A 150 5.06 10.33 -1.43
N VAL A 151 4.61 9.15 -1.03
CA VAL A 151 4.08 8.14 -1.93
C VAL A 151 2.64 8.47 -2.29
N LEU A 152 2.31 8.47 -3.59
CA LEU A 152 0.91 8.55 -4.02
C LEU A 152 0.23 7.22 -3.69
N VAL A 153 -0.91 7.25 -2.99
CA VAL A 153 -1.66 6.03 -2.67
C VAL A 153 -3.01 6.05 -3.38
N GLY A 154 -3.20 5.05 -4.23
CA GLY A 154 -4.36 4.83 -5.08
C GLY A 154 -5.36 3.87 -4.44
N ASN A 155 -5.96 3.02 -5.26
CA ASN A 155 -7.10 2.22 -4.83
C ASN A 155 -6.63 1.05 -3.96
N LEU A 156 -7.40 0.76 -2.92
CA LEU A 156 -7.35 -0.49 -2.18
C LEU A 156 -8.55 -1.32 -2.64
N SER A 157 -9.60 -1.46 -1.84
CA SER A 157 -10.83 -2.17 -2.19
C SER A 157 -12.08 -1.33 -1.85
N GLN A 158 -13.26 -1.90 -2.13
CA GLN A 158 -14.52 -1.43 -1.58
C GLN A 158 -14.73 -2.00 -0.18
N ARG A 159 -15.66 -1.43 0.60
CA ARG A 159 -15.94 -1.89 1.97
C ARG A 159 -16.23 -3.40 2.03
N GLY A 160 -17.12 -3.93 1.20
CA GLY A 160 -17.39 -5.38 1.14
C GLY A 160 -16.46 -6.17 0.21
N GLY A 161 -15.40 -5.55 -0.30
CA GLY A 161 -14.61 -6.13 -1.38
C GLY A 161 -15.36 -6.23 -2.72
N GLY A 162 -15.11 -7.30 -3.46
CA GLY A 162 -15.76 -7.58 -4.74
C GLY A 162 -15.26 -6.73 -5.91
N ARG A 163 -15.87 -6.92 -7.08
CA ARG A 163 -15.43 -6.34 -8.34
C ARG A 163 -15.30 -4.81 -8.28
N LEU A 164 -14.08 -4.30 -8.47
CA LEU A 164 -13.77 -2.87 -8.48
C LEU A 164 -13.28 -2.43 -9.87
N LYS A 165 -14.18 -1.96 -10.75
CA LYS A 165 -13.75 -1.49 -12.09
C LYS A 165 -12.79 -0.28 -11.99
N PRO A 166 -11.78 -0.17 -12.88
CA PRO A 166 -11.45 -1.09 -13.98
C PRO A 166 -10.61 -2.31 -13.57
N HIS A 167 -10.23 -2.41 -12.30
CA HIS A 167 -9.31 -3.43 -11.78
C HIS A 167 -9.83 -4.85 -11.96
N SER A 168 -8.91 -5.75 -12.34
CA SER A 168 -9.16 -7.18 -12.38
C SER A 168 -9.10 -7.81 -10.98
N THR A 169 -8.29 -7.22 -10.10
CA THR A 169 -8.01 -7.60 -8.70
C THR A 169 -8.66 -6.60 -7.73
N HIS A 170 -8.08 -6.36 -6.54
CA HIS A 170 -8.59 -5.44 -5.51
C HIS A 170 -9.89 -5.89 -4.85
N GLN A 171 -10.24 -7.18 -4.91
CA GLN A 171 -11.56 -7.64 -4.47
C GLN A 171 -11.57 -8.19 -3.05
N SER A 172 -10.44 -8.67 -2.53
CA SER A 172 -10.39 -9.31 -1.21
C SER A 172 -9.75 -8.45 -0.11
N GLY A 173 -9.57 -7.16 -0.37
CA GLY A 173 -9.00 -6.22 0.62
C GLY A 173 -7.51 -6.39 0.87
N ARG A 174 -6.75 -6.98 -0.06
CA ARG A 174 -5.32 -7.27 0.07
C ARG A 174 -4.42 -6.58 -0.97
N ASP A 175 -4.97 -5.66 -1.76
CA ASP A 175 -4.24 -4.99 -2.83
C ASP A 175 -4.20 -3.48 -2.60
N VAL A 176 -3.13 -2.82 -3.04
CA VAL A 176 -3.01 -1.36 -3.09
C VAL A 176 -2.23 -0.91 -4.32
N ASP A 177 -2.71 0.14 -4.98
CA ASP A 177 -1.95 0.88 -6.00
C ASP A 177 -1.11 1.96 -5.32
N ILE A 178 0.19 2.01 -5.58
CA ILE A 178 1.07 3.11 -5.14
C ILE A 178 1.84 3.72 -6.32
N GLY A 179 2.14 5.01 -6.25
CA GLY A 179 2.94 5.67 -7.27
C GLY A 179 4.42 5.30 -7.17
N TYR A 180 5.09 5.22 -8.33
CA TYR A 180 6.56 5.22 -8.41
C TYR A 180 7.16 6.50 -7.82
N ILE A 181 8.40 6.42 -7.32
CA ILE A 181 9.13 7.62 -6.92
C ILE A 181 9.67 8.31 -8.17
N GLN A 182 9.37 9.60 -8.27
CA GLN A 182 9.64 10.39 -9.46
C GLN A 182 10.90 11.24 -9.26
N LYS A 183 11.70 11.42 -10.31
CA LYS A 183 12.66 12.52 -10.41
C LYS A 183 11.86 13.83 -10.45
N TRP A 184 11.65 14.41 -9.28
CA TRP A 184 10.72 15.53 -9.08
C TRP A 184 11.45 16.72 -8.47
N ASP A 185 11.35 17.87 -9.13
CA ASP A 185 12.02 19.11 -8.74
C ASP A 185 11.18 20.01 -7.81
N GLY A 186 9.99 19.55 -7.41
CA GLY A 186 9.10 20.27 -6.51
C GLY A 186 8.27 21.38 -7.15
N LYS A 187 8.42 21.69 -8.44
CA LYS A 187 7.73 22.83 -9.07
C LYS A 187 6.28 22.55 -9.42
N GLU A 188 5.99 21.33 -9.87
CA GLU A 188 4.64 20.88 -10.20
C GLU A 188 4.05 20.01 -9.08
N GLU A 189 2.71 19.92 -9.00
CA GLU A 189 2.08 18.98 -8.07
C GLU A 189 2.50 17.54 -8.40
N LEU A 190 2.89 16.79 -7.37
CA LEU A 190 3.15 15.36 -7.50
C LEU A 190 1.84 14.61 -7.85
N ASN A 191 1.83 13.93 -8.99
CA ASN A 191 0.65 13.24 -9.51
C ASN A 191 1.00 11.95 -10.26
N TRP A 192 -0.01 11.12 -10.56
CA TRP A 192 0.16 9.90 -11.35
C TRP A 192 0.75 10.21 -12.73
N ARG A 193 1.72 9.41 -13.17
CA ARG A 193 2.36 9.54 -14.49
C ARG A 193 2.78 8.16 -14.96
N THR A 194 2.72 7.91 -16.26
CA THR A 194 3.47 6.80 -16.86
C THR A 194 4.97 7.06 -16.69
N MET A 195 5.68 6.05 -16.21
CA MET A 195 7.10 6.12 -15.91
C MET A 195 7.95 5.63 -17.08
N ASN A 196 9.18 6.14 -17.13
CA ASN A 196 10.21 5.79 -18.09
C ASN A 196 11.59 6.14 -17.50
N ALA A 197 12.65 5.94 -18.29
CA ALA A 197 14.03 6.21 -17.87
C ALA A 197 14.28 7.69 -17.48
N GLN A 198 13.51 8.62 -18.04
CA GLN A 198 13.68 10.06 -17.83
C GLN A 198 13.08 10.54 -16.51
N ASN A 199 11.92 10.00 -16.12
CA ASN A 199 11.17 10.50 -14.95
C ASN A 199 11.16 9.56 -13.73
N LEU A 200 11.49 8.27 -13.88
CA LEU A 200 11.61 7.36 -12.75
C LEU A 200 12.88 7.68 -11.94
N ASP A 201 12.77 7.74 -10.61
CA ASP A 201 13.91 7.61 -9.71
C ASP A 201 14.08 6.13 -9.33
N PRO A 202 15.01 5.39 -9.98
CA PRO A 202 15.15 3.96 -9.73
C PRO A 202 15.72 3.66 -8.34
N GLY A 203 16.54 4.55 -7.77
CA GLY A 203 17.15 4.33 -6.46
C GLY A 203 16.14 4.48 -5.34
N GLU A 204 15.37 5.57 -5.36
CA GLU A 204 14.31 5.77 -4.37
C GLU A 204 13.16 4.78 -4.56
N THR A 205 12.82 4.43 -5.80
CA THR A 205 11.82 3.37 -6.06
C THR A 205 12.29 2.02 -5.54
N TRP A 206 13.56 1.66 -5.75
CA TRP A 206 14.13 0.42 -5.19
C TRP A 206 14.07 0.40 -3.65
N ALA A 207 14.47 1.51 -3.00
CA ALA A 207 14.38 1.64 -1.55
C ALA A 207 12.93 1.56 -1.04
N LEU A 208 11.96 2.09 -1.78
CA LEU A 208 10.54 1.97 -1.44
C LEU A 208 10.09 0.50 -1.49
N LEU A 209 10.45 -0.23 -2.55
CA LEU A 209 10.13 -1.66 -2.69
C LEU A 209 10.76 -2.48 -1.55
N GLN A 210 12.02 -2.22 -1.21
CA GLN A 210 12.67 -2.83 -0.06
C GLN A 210 11.95 -2.51 1.26
N THR A 211 11.47 -1.27 1.43
CA THR A 211 10.70 -0.87 2.62
C THR A 211 9.39 -1.66 2.75
N PHE A 212 8.66 -1.83 1.66
CA PHE A 212 7.43 -2.61 1.63
C PHE A 212 7.70 -4.10 1.89
N VAL A 213 8.65 -4.69 1.18
CA VAL A 213 9.02 -6.11 1.35
C VAL A 213 9.57 -6.39 2.75
N GLY A 214 10.33 -5.46 3.33
CA GLY A 214 10.85 -5.52 4.69
C GLY A 214 9.79 -5.47 5.80
N THR A 215 8.51 -5.28 5.47
CA THR A 215 7.41 -5.52 6.42
C THR A 215 7.11 -7.02 6.58
N GLY A 216 7.60 -7.89 5.69
CA GLY A 216 7.19 -9.28 5.62
C GLY A 216 5.75 -9.48 5.15
N ALA A 217 4.95 -8.43 4.98
CA ALA A 217 3.53 -8.52 4.67
C ALA A 217 3.21 -8.71 3.18
N VAL A 218 4.20 -8.50 2.29
CA VAL A 218 4.00 -8.48 0.84
C VAL A 218 3.98 -9.90 0.28
N GLU A 219 2.96 -10.22 -0.51
CA GLU A 219 2.85 -11.46 -1.26
C GLU A 219 3.54 -11.37 -2.62
N VAL A 220 3.25 -10.29 -3.36
CA VAL A 220 3.73 -10.04 -4.73
C VAL A 220 3.55 -8.57 -5.07
N ILE A 221 4.40 -8.09 -5.97
CA ILE A 221 4.35 -6.75 -6.54
C ILE A 221 4.23 -6.88 -8.07
N PHE A 222 3.34 -6.13 -8.70
CA PHE A 222 3.25 -6.07 -10.17
C PHE A 222 3.76 -4.73 -10.69
N ILE A 223 4.70 -4.82 -11.63
CA ILE A 223 5.40 -3.69 -12.26
C ILE A 223 5.57 -4.02 -13.74
N ASP A 224 5.41 -3.02 -14.61
CA ASP A 224 5.65 -3.22 -16.04
C ASP A 224 7.10 -3.63 -16.33
N ARG A 225 7.30 -4.54 -17.29
CA ARG A 225 8.60 -5.16 -17.56
C ARG A 225 9.66 -4.13 -17.97
N ALA A 226 9.28 -3.06 -18.65
CA ALA A 226 10.21 -1.99 -19.00
C ALA A 226 10.78 -1.29 -17.75
N LEU A 227 9.96 -1.13 -16.71
CA LEU A 227 10.39 -0.53 -15.45
C LEU A 227 11.16 -1.51 -14.58
N GLN A 228 10.82 -2.80 -14.60
CA GLN A 228 11.66 -3.83 -13.97
C GLN A 228 13.09 -3.80 -14.51
N LYS A 229 13.25 -3.63 -15.83
CA LYS A 229 14.59 -3.48 -16.44
C LYS A 229 15.35 -2.28 -15.87
N LEU A 230 14.70 -1.12 -15.69
CA LEU A 230 15.36 0.06 -15.13
C LEU A 230 15.82 -0.17 -13.68
N LEU A 231 14.99 -0.85 -12.88
CA LEU A 231 15.32 -1.21 -11.50
C LEU A 231 16.45 -2.25 -11.45
N PHE A 232 16.42 -3.24 -12.33
CA PHE A 232 17.47 -4.24 -12.49
C PHE A 232 18.80 -3.58 -12.85
N ASP A 233 18.83 -2.77 -13.90
CA ASP A 233 20.04 -2.09 -14.37
C ASP A 233 20.63 -1.19 -13.26
N TYR A 234 19.77 -0.49 -12.52
CA TYR A 234 20.19 0.28 -11.35
C TYR A 234 20.83 -0.61 -10.28
N ALA A 235 20.17 -1.67 -9.84
CA ALA A 235 20.68 -2.56 -8.80
C ALA A 235 22.00 -3.24 -9.21
N ARG A 236 22.13 -3.64 -10.49
CA ARG A 236 23.39 -4.16 -11.05
C ARG A 236 24.51 -3.11 -11.03
N ALA A 237 24.21 -1.87 -11.39
CA ALA A 237 25.18 -0.77 -11.32
C ALA A 237 25.65 -0.45 -9.89
N GLN A 238 24.82 -0.78 -8.88
CA GLN A 238 25.19 -0.69 -7.47
C GLN A 238 25.88 -1.95 -6.92
N GLY A 239 26.20 -2.93 -7.77
CA GLY A 239 26.98 -4.12 -7.40
C GLY A 239 26.17 -5.34 -6.95
N VAL A 240 24.83 -5.31 -7.01
CA VAL A 240 24.01 -6.49 -6.69
C VAL A 240 24.17 -7.53 -7.78
N THR A 241 24.37 -8.79 -7.41
CA THR A 241 24.53 -9.90 -8.37
C THR A 241 23.19 -10.30 -8.97
N GLU A 242 23.20 -10.91 -10.16
CA GLU A 242 21.97 -11.41 -10.80
C GLU A 242 21.29 -12.48 -9.96
N ALA A 243 22.09 -13.39 -9.37
CA ALA A 243 21.61 -14.40 -8.44
C ALA A 243 20.90 -13.78 -7.22
N ALA A 244 21.34 -12.62 -6.74
CA ALA A 244 20.68 -11.91 -5.66
C ALA A 244 19.38 -11.20 -6.11
N LEU A 245 19.25 -10.86 -7.40
CA LEU A 245 18.05 -10.22 -7.97
C LEU A 245 17.00 -11.23 -8.46
N GLU A 246 17.38 -12.47 -8.71
CA GLU A 246 16.47 -13.54 -9.13
C GLU A 246 15.23 -13.70 -8.23
N PRO A 247 15.33 -13.73 -6.88
CA PRO A 247 14.12 -13.79 -6.04
C PRO A 247 13.33 -12.48 -6.01
N TRP A 248 13.95 -11.36 -6.40
CA TRP A 248 13.32 -10.04 -6.38
C TRP A 248 12.44 -9.76 -7.57
N MET A 249 12.88 -10.08 -8.79
CA MET A 249 12.15 -9.67 -9.98
C MET A 249 12.25 -10.66 -11.12
N GLU A 250 11.20 -10.70 -11.94
CA GLU A 250 11.09 -11.56 -13.11
C GLU A 250 12.09 -11.19 -14.21
N TYR A 251 12.36 -9.91 -14.44
CA TYR A 251 13.40 -9.50 -15.38
C TYR A 251 14.81 -9.91 -14.90
N PRO A 252 15.67 -10.51 -15.75
CA PRO A 252 15.57 -10.63 -17.20
C PRO A 252 14.90 -11.92 -17.71
N GLN A 253 14.48 -12.84 -16.85
CA GLN A 253 13.85 -14.10 -17.23
C GLN A 253 12.52 -13.91 -17.97
N ARG A 254 12.07 -14.91 -18.71
CA ARG A 254 10.86 -14.78 -19.53
C ARG A 254 9.64 -14.58 -18.64
N THR A 255 8.66 -13.80 -19.12
CA THR A 255 7.41 -13.63 -18.39
C THR A 255 6.69 -14.94 -18.14
N GLY A 256 6.31 -15.12 -16.86
CA GLY A 256 5.69 -16.32 -16.31
C GLY A 256 6.68 -17.39 -15.82
N GLU A 257 7.99 -17.14 -15.86
CA GLU A 257 8.98 -18.05 -15.28
C GLU A 257 9.24 -17.73 -13.81
N GLY A 258 9.16 -18.76 -12.96
CA GLY A 258 9.36 -18.66 -11.52
C GLY A 258 8.29 -17.85 -10.80
N ALA A 259 8.54 -17.56 -9.53
CA ALA A 259 7.63 -16.80 -8.68
C ALA A 259 8.33 -15.67 -7.88
N PRO A 260 9.08 -14.77 -8.54
CA PRO A 260 9.79 -13.70 -7.86
C PRO A 260 8.83 -12.70 -7.20
N MET A 261 9.37 -11.87 -6.30
CA MET A 261 8.60 -10.86 -5.58
C MET A 261 7.94 -9.85 -6.53
N ILE A 262 8.65 -9.40 -7.56
CA ILE A 262 8.18 -8.44 -8.57
C ILE A 262 7.92 -9.19 -9.88
N GLN A 263 6.68 -9.14 -10.36
CA GLN A 263 6.22 -9.85 -11.55
C GLN A 263 5.66 -8.89 -12.61
N HIS A 264 5.77 -9.28 -13.88
CA HIS A 264 5.26 -8.47 -14.96
C HIS A 264 3.76 -8.61 -15.12
N VAL A 265 3.06 -7.47 -15.14
CA VAL A 265 1.72 -7.34 -15.71
C VAL A 265 1.67 -6.07 -16.55
N ALA A 266 1.20 -6.18 -17.79
CA ALA A 266 1.08 -5.03 -18.69
C ALA A 266 0.18 -3.93 -18.10
N GLY A 267 0.53 -2.67 -18.34
CA GLY A 267 -0.23 -1.49 -17.88
C GLY A 267 0.09 -1.06 -16.45
N HIS A 268 1.09 -1.64 -15.80
CA HIS A 268 1.61 -1.21 -14.50
C HIS A 268 2.83 -0.30 -14.68
N ASP A 269 2.79 0.59 -15.67
CA ASP A 269 3.85 1.55 -15.97
C ASP A 269 3.58 2.92 -15.31
N ASP A 270 2.39 3.15 -14.78
CA ASP A 270 1.99 4.38 -14.07
C ASP A 270 1.75 4.19 -12.56
N HIS A 271 1.72 2.95 -12.09
CA HIS A 271 1.64 2.58 -10.67
C HIS A 271 2.35 1.24 -10.39
N ILE A 272 2.68 1.03 -9.12
CA ILE A 272 3.12 -0.23 -8.54
C ILE A 272 1.90 -0.85 -7.87
N HIS A 273 1.49 -2.04 -8.29
CA HIS A 273 0.46 -2.81 -7.59
C HIS A 273 1.13 -3.66 -6.52
N VAL A 274 0.79 -3.46 -5.25
CA VAL A 274 1.28 -4.30 -4.14
C VAL A 274 0.14 -5.17 -3.63
N ARG A 275 0.38 -6.48 -3.57
CA ARG A 275 -0.51 -7.44 -2.90
C ARG A 275 0.10 -7.89 -1.59
N PHE A 276 -0.69 -7.89 -0.53
CA PHE A 276 -0.35 -8.41 0.78
C PHE A 276 -0.74 -9.89 0.93
N GLN A 277 -0.01 -10.59 1.79
CA GLN A 277 -0.28 -11.99 2.12
C GLN A 277 -1.69 -12.16 2.70
N CYS A 278 -2.21 -13.39 2.67
CA CYS A 278 -3.38 -13.72 3.47
C CYS A 278 -3.06 -13.49 4.95
N PRO A 279 -3.86 -12.69 5.68
CA PRO A 279 -3.65 -12.53 7.11
C PRO A 279 -3.83 -13.87 7.86
N PRO A 280 -2.98 -14.16 8.84
CA PRO A 280 -3.20 -15.26 9.78
C PRO A 280 -4.60 -15.16 10.39
N GLY A 281 -5.32 -16.29 10.45
CA GLY A 281 -6.70 -16.33 10.93
C GLY A 281 -7.77 -16.10 9.85
N HIS A 282 -7.44 -15.54 8.68
CA HIS A 282 -8.39 -15.42 7.57
C HIS A 282 -8.50 -16.74 6.80
N THR A 283 -9.17 -17.72 7.41
CA THR A 283 -9.23 -19.13 6.94
C THR A 283 -9.80 -19.33 5.54
N ARG A 284 -10.57 -18.36 5.02
CA ARG A 284 -11.15 -18.39 3.67
C ARG A 284 -10.32 -17.63 2.63
N CYS A 285 -9.24 -16.97 3.04
CA CYS A 285 -8.35 -16.25 2.13
C CYS A 285 -7.56 -17.23 1.27
N LYS A 286 -7.41 -16.90 -0.02
CA LYS A 286 -6.62 -17.71 -0.95
C LYS A 286 -5.57 -16.88 -1.69
N SER A 287 -4.34 -17.37 -1.67
CA SER A 287 -3.27 -16.94 -2.58
C SER A 287 -3.16 -17.96 -3.71
N ARG A 288 -2.65 -17.54 -4.87
CA ARG A 288 -2.29 -18.52 -5.90
C ARG A 288 -1.04 -19.26 -5.45
N GLU A 289 -1.01 -20.57 -5.68
CA GLU A 289 0.21 -21.36 -5.52
C GLU A 289 1.29 -20.79 -6.41
N ARG A 290 2.50 -20.77 -5.87
CA ARG A 290 3.71 -20.28 -6.49
C ARG A 290 4.63 -21.48 -6.59
N ASP A 291 4.49 -22.25 -7.67
CA ASP A 291 5.44 -23.30 -8.03
C ASP A 291 6.74 -22.70 -8.58
#